data_AF-A0A6J6CEU6-F1
#
_entry.id   AF-A0A6J6CEU6-F1
#
_cell.length_a   1.000
_cell.length_b   1.000
_cell.length_c   1.000
_cell.angle_alpha   90.00
_cell.angle_beta   90.00
_cell.angle_gamma   90.00
#
_symmetry.space_group_name_H-M   'P 1'
#
loop_
_entity.id
_entity.type
_entity.pdbx_description
1 polymer ?
#
loop_
_entity_poly.entity_id
_entity_poly.type
_entity_poly.pdbx_seq_one_letter_code
_entity_poly.pdbx_strand_id
1 'polypeptide(L)'
;MTPARRRLTVDEAAPDIAPYLVSGGANGWAGSDDGMTRHEWLGRVRLLTEMAHDLLRTGALAHDDVRLNPAWDRSFLDAIACNDPYRFDTWTTEEMIDAGGPGAAECLHWIAAAAAAFEAGSPAPVIDLCAPAPHFIIGIGLMHTPLVPDDDRPRPRKQ
;
A
#
# COMPACT_ATOMS: atom_id res chain seq x y z
N MET A 1 15.80 16.67 -29.20
CA MET A 1 16.56 16.89 -27.97
C MET A 1 15.62 16.62 -26.80
N THR A 2 15.66 15.43 -26.21
CA THR A 2 14.77 15.03 -25.11
C THR A 2 15.30 15.64 -23.82
N PRO A 3 14.52 16.36 -23.01
CA PRO A 3 15.03 16.91 -21.76
C PRO A 3 15.39 15.77 -20.81
N ALA A 4 16.59 15.83 -20.24
CA ALA A 4 17.06 14.87 -19.26
C ALA A 4 16.10 14.86 -18.06
N ARG A 5 15.47 13.72 -17.77
CA ARG A 5 14.69 13.54 -16.55
C ARG A 5 15.66 13.63 -15.36
N ARG A 6 15.55 14.72 -14.59
CA ARG A 6 16.25 14.86 -13.31
C ARG A 6 15.76 13.73 -12.39
N ARG A 7 16.64 12.80 -12.01
CA ARG A 7 16.38 11.89 -10.90
C ARG A 7 16.59 12.69 -9.62
N LEU A 8 15.54 12.85 -8.82
CA LEU A 8 15.67 13.31 -7.45
C LEU A 8 16.47 12.25 -6.68
N THR A 9 17.44 12.67 -5.86
CA THR A 9 18.05 11.75 -4.89
C THR A 9 17.06 11.47 -3.76
N VAL A 10 17.20 10.34 -3.05
CA VAL A 10 16.36 10.00 -1.88
C VAL A 10 16.38 11.12 -0.84
N ASP A 11 17.52 11.82 -0.72
CA ASP A 11 17.70 12.95 0.19
C ASP A 11 17.00 14.24 -0.29
N GLU A 12 16.68 14.36 -1.58
CA GLU A 12 15.97 15.51 -2.16
C GLU A 12 14.43 15.36 -2.07
N ALA A 13 13.90 14.21 -1.61
CA ALA A 13 12.52 13.80 -1.94
C ALA A 13 11.60 13.39 -0.77
N ALA A 14 11.90 13.62 0.51
CA ALA A 14 10.97 13.23 1.58
C ALA A 14 10.59 14.41 2.50
N PRO A 15 9.35 14.93 2.45
CA PRO A 15 8.81 15.62 3.62
C PRO A 15 8.79 14.66 4.82
N ASP A 16 8.97 15.17 6.04
CA ASP A 16 8.78 14.36 7.25
C ASP A 16 7.32 13.88 7.30
N ILE A 17 7.09 12.64 6.89
CA ILE A 17 5.77 11.99 6.86
C ILE A 17 5.35 11.43 8.22
N ALA A 18 6.30 11.28 9.15
CA ALA A 18 6.02 10.67 10.45
C ALA A 18 4.88 11.39 11.20
N PRO A 19 4.82 12.74 11.24
CA PRO A 19 3.68 13.49 11.77
C PRO A 19 2.31 13.09 11.20
N TYR A 20 2.22 12.80 9.90
CA TYR A 20 0.95 12.44 9.28
C TYR A 20 0.47 11.05 9.71
N LEU A 21 1.41 10.12 9.89
CA LEU A 21 1.10 8.76 10.35
C LEU A 21 0.72 8.72 11.83
N VAL A 22 1.34 9.56 12.67
CA VAL A 22 1.23 9.45 14.14
C VAL A 22 0.37 10.51 14.82
N SER A 23 0.14 11.65 14.17
CA SER A 23 -0.56 12.81 14.73
C SER A 23 -1.48 13.51 13.72
N GLY A 24 -1.76 12.90 12.57
CA GLY A 24 -2.58 13.52 11.52
C GLY A 24 -1.99 14.82 10.97
N GLY A 25 -0.66 15.00 11.07
CA GLY A 25 0.04 16.15 10.50
C GLY A 25 0.47 17.22 11.51
N ALA A 26 0.32 16.98 12.82
CA ALA A 26 0.84 17.91 13.84
C ALA A 26 2.35 18.11 13.68
N ASN A 27 2.77 19.33 13.33
CA ASN A 27 4.15 19.72 13.01
C ASN A 27 4.72 19.20 11.67
N GLY A 28 3.87 18.81 10.70
CA GLY A 28 4.29 18.42 9.34
C GLY A 28 4.49 19.60 8.35
N TRP A 29 4.90 19.30 7.11
CA TRP A 29 5.24 20.26 6.04
C TRP A 29 4.18 21.35 5.75
N ALA A 30 2.92 21.12 6.10
CA ALA A 30 1.84 22.11 5.98
C ALA A 30 1.80 23.15 7.12
N GLY A 31 2.62 23.03 8.17
CA GLY A 31 2.80 24.07 9.19
C GLY A 31 1.53 24.48 9.96
N SER A 32 0.48 23.66 9.96
CA SER A 32 -0.74 23.96 10.71
C SER A 32 -0.57 23.54 12.18
N ASP A 33 -0.70 24.50 13.10
CA ASP A 33 -0.85 24.26 14.54
C ASP A 33 -2.14 23.49 14.90
N ASP A 34 -2.95 23.11 13.91
CA ASP A 34 -4.23 22.38 14.00
C ASP A 34 -4.06 20.85 14.08
N GLY A 35 -2.85 20.35 14.26
CA GLY A 35 -2.61 18.91 14.35
C GLY A 35 -3.05 18.29 15.67
N MET A 36 -3.54 17.05 15.62
CA MET A 36 -3.97 16.30 16.81
C MET A 36 -2.77 15.75 17.59
N THR A 37 -2.87 15.70 18.92
CA THR A 37 -1.94 14.85 19.70
C THR A 37 -2.09 13.39 19.25
N ARG A 38 -1.07 12.55 19.50
CA ARG A 38 -1.16 11.11 19.23
C ARG A 38 -2.39 10.46 19.87
N HIS A 39 -2.77 10.89 21.08
CA HIS A 39 -3.94 10.36 21.76
C HIS A 39 -5.23 10.75 21.03
N GLU A 40 -5.38 12.02 20.64
CA GLU A 40 -6.54 12.50 19.87
C GLU A 40 -6.63 11.85 18.50
N TRP A 41 -5.49 11.68 17.82
CA TRP A 41 -5.41 10.99 16.55
C TRP A 41 -5.88 9.53 16.66
N LEU A 42 -5.33 8.77 17.60
CA LEU A 42 -5.74 7.38 17.83
C LEU A 42 -7.20 7.29 18.28
N GLY A 43 -7.67 8.24 19.10
CA GLY A 43 -9.07 8.37 19.48
C GLY A 43 -9.99 8.60 18.27
N ARG A 44 -9.57 9.44 17.33
CA ARG A 44 -10.30 9.72 16.09
C ARG A 44 -10.35 8.50 15.17
N VAL A 45 -9.23 7.80 14.97
CA VAL A 45 -9.18 6.56 14.17
C VAL A 45 -10.11 5.50 14.75
N ARG A 46 -10.07 5.31 16.08
CA ARG A 46 -10.99 4.40 16.77
C ARG A 46 -12.46 4.80 16.55
N LEU A 47 -12.80 6.07 16.74
CA LEU A 47 -14.16 6.57 16.55
C LEU A 47 -14.67 6.32 15.12
N LEU A 48 -13.86 6.61 14.11
CA LEU A 48 -14.23 6.38 12.71
C LEU A 48 -14.45 4.89 12.41
N THR A 49 -13.63 4.02 13.00
CA THR A 49 -13.74 2.57 12.86
C THR A 49 -15.04 2.05 13.50
N GLU A 50 -15.33 2.48 14.74
CA GLU A 50 -16.55 2.10 15.46
C GLU A 50 -17.80 2.63 14.76
N MET A 51 -17.77 3.88 14.28
CA MET A 51 -18.86 4.48 13.49
C MET A 51 -19.12 3.69 12.20
N ALA A 52 -18.08 3.37 11.44
CA ALA A 52 -18.23 2.61 10.20
C ALA A 52 -18.78 1.20 10.47
N HIS A 53 -18.32 0.54 11.54
CA HIS A 53 -18.86 -0.73 11.99
C HIS A 53 -20.36 -0.66 12.31
N ASP A 54 -20.80 0.35 13.06
CA ASP A 54 -22.21 0.53 13.40
C ASP A 54 -23.08 0.82 12.16
N LEU A 55 -22.57 1.62 11.21
CA LEU A 55 -23.27 1.90 9.96
C LEU A 55 -23.46 0.62 9.13
N LEU A 56 -22.44 -0.23 9.03
CA LEU A 56 -22.57 -1.54 8.38
C LEU A 56 -23.55 -2.45 9.12
N ARG A 57 -23.42 -2.57 10.44
CA ARG A 57 -24.25 -3.44 11.28
C ARG A 57 -25.73 -3.07 11.22
N THR A 58 -26.03 -1.77 11.11
CA THR A 58 -27.41 -1.26 11.01
C THR A 58 -27.94 -1.25 9.57
N GLY A 59 -27.09 -1.50 8.57
CA GLY A 59 -27.44 -1.38 7.15
C GLY A 59 -27.58 0.06 6.66
N ALA A 60 -27.18 1.04 7.47
CA ALA A 60 -27.14 2.46 7.07
C ALA A 60 -26.02 2.75 6.06
N LEU A 61 -25.00 1.88 6.01
CA LEU A 61 -24.03 1.76 4.94
C LEU A 61 -24.16 0.36 4.34
N ALA A 62 -24.48 0.25 3.06
CA ALA A 62 -24.60 -1.06 2.43
C ALA A 62 -23.21 -1.66 2.17
N HIS A 63 -23.11 -2.99 2.14
CA HIS A 63 -21.87 -3.66 1.76
C HIS A 63 -21.44 -3.33 0.32
N ASP A 64 -22.38 -3.00 -0.56
CA ASP A 64 -22.06 -2.59 -1.93
C ASP A 64 -21.46 -1.17 -1.98
N ASP A 65 -21.73 -0.32 -0.98
CA ASP A 65 -21.20 1.05 -0.90
C ASP A 65 -19.72 1.09 -0.53
N VAL A 66 -19.22 0.05 0.13
CA VAL A 66 -17.82 -0.06 0.56
C VAL A 66 -16.86 -0.58 -0.51
N ARG A 67 -17.37 -0.85 -1.72
CA ARG A 67 -16.58 -1.13 -2.94
C ARG A 67 -15.43 -2.14 -2.75
N LEU A 68 -15.64 -3.19 -1.95
CA LEU A 68 -14.67 -4.27 -1.86
C LEU A 68 -14.70 -5.06 -3.17
N ASN A 69 -13.53 -5.28 -3.77
CA ASN A 69 -13.41 -6.02 -5.02
C ASN A 69 -12.42 -7.20 -4.86
N PRO A 70 -12.88 -8.35 -4.32
CA PRO A 70 -12.02 -9.52 -4.12
C PRO A 70 -11.39 -10.05 -5.40
N ALA A 71 -12.04 -9.87 -6.55
CA ALA A 71 -11.50 -10.28 -7.83
C ALA A 71 -10.30 -9.40 -8.23
N TRP A 72 -10.40 -8.09 -8.02
CA TRP A 72 -9.29 -7.18 -8.21
C TRP A 72 -8.16 -7.45 -7.22
N ASP A 73 -8.47 -7.62 -5.92
CA ASP A 73 -7.48 -7.95 -4.88
C ASP A 73 -6.68 -9.20 -5.27
N ARG A 74 -7.38 -10.24 -5.73
CA ARG A 74 -6.73 -11.47 -6.19
C ARG A 74 -5.86 -11.23 -7.41
N SER A 75 -6.35 -10.49 -8.39
CA SER A 75 -5.59 -10.18 -9.62
C SER A 75 -4.33 -9.37 -9.36
N PHE A 76 -4.38 -8.47 -8.37
CA PHE A 76 -3.23 -7.69 -7.93
C PHE A 76 -2.16 -8.58 -7.29
N LEU A 77 -2.56 -9.46 -6.36
CA LEU A 77 -1.63 -10.40 -5.72
C LEU A 77 -1.05 -11.39 -6.73
N ASP A 78 -1.85 -11.85 -7.71
CA ASP A 78 -1.37 -12.71 -8.79
C ASP A 78 -0.31 -12.01 -9.65
N ALA A 79 -0.49 -10.71 -9.94
CA ALA A 79 0.50 -9.93 -10.66
C ALA A 79 1.82 -9.80 -9.89
N ILE A 80 1.78 -9.62 -8.56
CA ILE A 80 2.99 -9.64 -7.71
C ILE A 80 3.64 -11.03 -7.73
N ALA A 81 2.84 -12.10 -7.59
CA ALA A 81 3.32 -13.48 -7.52
C ALA A 81 3.99 -13.94 -8.84
N CYS A 82 3.68 -13.30 -9.98
CA CYS A 82 4.38 -13.54 -11.24
C CYS A 82 5.87 -13.15 -11.20
N ASN A 83 6.32 -12.38 -10.20
CA ASN A 83 7.71 -11.91 -10.06
C ASN A 83 8.23 -11.18 -11.30
N ASP A 84 7.36 -10.37 -11.92
CA ASP A 84 7.62 -9.59 -13.12
C ASP A 84 7.12 -8.16 -12.88
N PRO A 85 7.96 -7.26 -12.32
CA PRO A 85 7.51 -5.92 -11.95
C PRO A 85 7.11 -5.05 -13.15
N TYR A 86 7.62 -5.35 -14.35
CA TYR A 86 7.29 -4.60 -15.57
C TYR A 86 5.82 -4.73 -15.99
N ARG A 87 5.11 -5.73 -15.47
CA ARG A 87 3.67 -5.89 -15.69
C ARG A 87 2.87 -4.67 -15.21
N PHE A 88 3.36 -4.00 -14.19
CA PHE A 88 2.75 -2.79 -13.62
C PHE A 88 3.03 -1.52 -14.43
N ASP A 89 3.95 -1.53 -15.40
CA ASP A 89 4.24 -0.35 -16.24
C ASP A 89 3.04 0.10 -17.09
N THR A 90 2.06 -0.78 -17.26
CA THR A 90 0.82 -0.51 -17.99
C THR A 90 -0.33 -0.09 -17.10
N TRP A 91 -0.17 -0.17 -15.78
CA TRP A 91 -1.23 0.16 -14.83
C TRP A 91 -1.16 1.64 -14.50
N THR A 92 -2.32 2.30 -14.44
CA THR A 92 -2.41 3.67 -13.90
C THR A 92 -3.06 3.65 -12.52
N THR A 93 -2.65 4.60 -11.66
CA THR A 93 -3.27 4.76 -10.33
C THR A 93 -4.77 5.02 -10.42
N GLU A 94 -5.22 5.73 -11.46
CA GLU A 94 -6.65 5.98 -11.71
C GLU A 94 -7.40 4.67 -11.97
N GLU A 95 -6.92 3.84 -12.89
CA GLU A 95 -7.52 2.53 -13.17
C GLU A 95 -7.50 1.60 -11.95
N MET A 96 -6.44 1.66 -11.14
CA MET A 96 -6.36 0.91 -9.88
C MET A 96 -7.43 1.36 -8.90
N ILE A 97 -7.63 2.67 -8.71
CA ILE A 97 -8.65 3.22 -7.81
C ILE A 97 -10.05 2.89 -8.31
N ASP A 98 -10.28 2.99 -9.62
CA ASP A 98 -11.57 2.66 -10.21
C ASP A 98 -11.94 1.18 -10.02
N ALA A 99 -10.96 0.29 -10.11
CA ALA A 99 -11.17 -1.15 -9.96
C ALA A 99 -11.17 -1.64 -8.51
N GLY A 100 -10.22 -1.17 -7.68
CA GLY A 100 -9.97 -1.64 -6.32
C GLY A 100 -10.47 -0.71 -5.20
N GLY A 101 -11.04 0.43 -5.56
CA GLY A 101 -11.47 1.45 -4.61
C GLY A 101 -10.34 2.39 -4.18
N PRO A 102 -10.63 3.41 -3.35
CA PRO A 102 -9.67 4.45 -2.98
C PRO A 102 -8.41 3.92 -2.27
N GLY A 103 -8.53 2.80 -1.55
CA GLY A 103 -7.40 2.13 -0.92
C GLY A 103 -6.40 1.50 -1.90
N ALA A 104 -6.79 1.30 -3.17
CA ALA A 104 -5.91 0.70 -4.18
C ALA A 104 -4.65 1.53 -4.46
N ALA A 105 -4.68 2.85 -4.20
CA ALA A 105 -3.48 3.69 -4.32
C ALA A 105 -2.37 3.26 -3.35
N GLU A 106 -2.71 2.66 -2.20
CA GLU A 106 -1.74 2.17 -1.23
C GLU A 106 -0.94 0.96 -1.75
N CYS A 107 -1.49 0.24 -2.73
CA CYS A 107 -0.84 -0.89 -3.40
C CYS A 107 0.40 -0.48 -4.22
N LEU A 108 0.60 0.82 -4.51
CA LEU A 108 1.84 1.31 -5.12
C LEU A 108 3.08 0.99 -4.26
N HIS A 109 2.94 0.95 -2.93
CA HIS A 109 4.02 0.54 -2.03
C HIS A 109 4.38 -0.94 -2.19
N TRP A 110 3.39 -1.79 -2.45
CA TRP A 110 3.60 -3.21 -2.68
C TRP A 110 4.30 -3.44 -4.02
N ILE A 111 3.95 -2.68 -5.07
CA ILE A 111 4.66 -2.71 -6.36
C ILE A 111 6.12 -2.30 -6.18
N ALA A 112 6.39 -1.22 -5.43
CA ALA A 112 7.75 -0.78 -5.14
C ALA A 112 8.56 -1.84 -4.36
N ALA A 113 7.95 -2.47 -3.35
CA ALA A 113 8.58 -3.55 -2.59
C ALA A 113 8.86 -4.79 -3.47
N ALA A 114 7.92 -5.17 -4.33
CA ALA A 114 8.08 -6.28 -5.27
C ALA A 114 9.20 -6.02 -6.28
N ALA A 115 9.28 -4.81 -6.84
CA ALA A 115 10.35 -4.41 -7.74
C ALA A 115 11.73 -4.44 -7.05
N ALA A 116 11.82 -3.95 -5.81
CA ALA A 116 13.06 -4.01 -5.04
C ALA A 116 13.48 -5.46 -4.72
N ALA A 117 12.53 -6.31 -4.35
CA ALA A 117 12.77 -7.73 -4.11
C ALA A 117 13.24 -8.46 -5.38
N PHE A 118 12.61 -8.17 -6.52
CA PHE A 118 12.99 -8.68 -7.83
C PHE A 118 14.43 -8.30 -8.20
N GLU A 119 14.79 -7.01 -8.11
CA GLU A 119 16.15 -6.52 -8.39
C GLU A 119 17.20 -7.12 -7.44
N ALA A 120 16.81 -7.44 -6.21
CA ALA A 120 17.65 -8.15 -5.25
C ALA A 120 17.80 -9.66 -5.54
N GLY A 121 17.14 -10.19 -6.58
CA GLY A 121 17.14 -11.60 -6.94
C GLY A 121 16.30 -12.48 -6.02
N SER A 122 15.28 -11.91 -5.37
CA SER A 122 14.37 -12.69 -4.53
C SER A 122 13.55 -13.67 -5.37
N PRO A 123 13.24 -14.87 -4.86
CA PRO A 123 12.30 -15.77 -5.51
C PRO A 123 10.91 -15.15 -5.61
N ALA A 124 10.09 -15.73 -6.48
CA ALA A 124 8.70 -15.31 -6.63
C ALA A 124 7.95 -15.35 -5.28
N PRO A 125 7.23 -14.28 -4.90
CA PRO A 125 6.39 -14.28 -3.72
C PRO A 125 5.28 -15.32 -3.82
N VAL A 126 4.93 -15.91 -2.68
CA VAL A 126 3.82 -16.85 -2.52
C VAL A 126 2.68 -16.15 -1.80
N ILE A 127 1.45 -16.37 -2.27
CA ILE A 127 0.24 -15.82 -1.64
C ILE A 127 -0.21 -16.75 -0.52
N ASP A 128 -0.21 -16.23 0.71
CA ASP A 128 -0.68 -16.95 1.89
C ASP A 128 -2.17 -16.73 2.16
N LEU A 129 -2.65 -15.50 1.90
CA LEU A 129 -4.03 -15.11 2.13
C LEU A 129 -4.46 -14.05 1.12
N CYS A 130 -5.67 -14.21 0.60
CA CYS A 130 -6.42 -13.18 -0.11
C CYS A 130 -7.88 -13.36 0.30
N ALA A 131 -8.39 -12.45 1.12
CA ALA A 131 -9.75 -12.56 1.65
C ALA A 131 -10.37 -11.17 1.87
N PRO A 132 -11.65 -10.98 1.53
CA PRO A 132 -12.36 -9.80 1.99
C PRO A 132 -12.58 -9.85 3.49
N ALA A 133 -12.55 -8.70 4.14
CA ALA A 133 -12.97 -8.53 5.53
C ALA A 133 -14.05 -7.43 5.62
N PRO A 134 -15.31 -7.74 5.23
CA PRO A 134 -16.36 -6.73 5.10
C PRO A 134 -16.68 -5.99 6.40
N HIS A 135 -16.44 -6.63 7.55
CA HIS A 135 -16.67 -6.05 8.87
C HIS A 135 -15.69 -4.93 9.22
N PHE A 136 -14.56 -4.89 8.49
CA PHE A 136 -13.51 -3.89 8.61
C PHE A 136 -13.41 -3.00 7.36
N ILE A 137 -14.27 -3.20 6.35
CA ILE A 137 -14.27 -2.40 5.12
C ILE A 137 -12.92 -2.50 4.37
N ILE A 138 -12.26 -3.66 4.44
CA ILE A 138 -10.96 -3.87 3.79
C ILE A 138 -10.90 -5.21 3.05
N GLY A 139 -10.02 -5.29 2.05
CA GLY A 139 -9.43 -6.53 1.58
C GLY A 139 -8.16 -6.86 2.40
N ILE A 140 -7.93 -8.14 2.66
CA ILE A 140 -6.72 -8.63 3.33
C ILE A 140 -5.89 -9.42 2.34
N GLY A 141 -4.65 -8.97 2.13
CA GLY A 141 -3.61 -9.69 1.38
C GLY A 141 -2.43 -10.03 2.29
N LEU A 142 -1.93 -11.27 2.18
CA LEU A 142 -0.68 -11.70 2.82
C LEU A 142 0.15 -12.49 1.81
N MET A 143 1.43 -12.13 1.70
CA MET A 143 2.40 -12.81 0.86
C MET A 143 3.74 -12.90 1.58
N HIS A 144 4.51 -13.93 1.28
CA HIS A 144 5.90 -14.04 1.69
C HIS A 144 6.80 -14.41 0.50
N THR A 145 8.07 -14.05 0.57
CA THR A 145 9.09 -14.62 -0.31
C THR A 145 9.77 -15.79 0.40
N PRO A 146 9.97 -16.93 -0.27
CA PRO A 146 10.78 -18.01 0.28
C PRO A 146 12.18 -17.51 0.65
N LEU A 147 12.70 -17.96 1.80
CA LEU A 147 14.08 -17.69 2.18
C LEU A 147 15.03 -18.35 1.19
N VAL A 148 15.91 -17.55 0.59
CA VAL A 148 17.09 -18.07 -0.11
C VAL A 148 18.19 -18.26 0.93
N PRO A 149 18.77 -19.47 1.05
CA PRO A 149 19.96 -19.68 1.88
C PRO A 149 21.04 -18.64 1.55
N ASP A 150 21.75 -18.13 2.56
CA ASP A 150 22.77 -17.07 2.37
C ASP A 150 23.84 -17.46 1.33
N ASP A 151 24.15 -18.75 1.19
CA ASP A 151 25.13 -19.26 0.25
C ASP A 151 24.71 -19.14 -1.24
N ASP A 152 23.40 -19.05 -1.53
CA ASP A 152 22.85 -18.98 -2.89
C ASP A 152 22.48 -17.55 -3.33
N ARG A 153 22.65 -16.54 -2.46
CA ARG A 153 22.36 -15.15 -2.83
C ARG A 153 23.38 -14.62 -3.85
N PRO A 154 22.94 -14.02 -4.97
CA PRO A 154 23.85 -13.36 -5.89
C PRO A 154 24.60 -12.24 -5.14
N ARG A 155 25.92 -12.35 -5.01
CA ARG A 155 26.72 -11.27 -4.43
C ARG A 155 26.61 -10.02 -5.32
N PRO A 156 26.36 -8.83 -4.75
CA PRO A 156 26.32 -7.60 -5.54
C PRO A 156 27.63 -7.47 -6.31
N ARG A 157 27.52 -7.23 -7.63
CA ARG A 157 28.69 -6.96 -8.46
C ARG A 157 29.37 -5.72 -7.89
N LYS A 158 30.63 -5.87 -7.46
CA LYS A 158 31.47 -4.72 -7.09
C LYS A 158 31.51 -3.78 -8.30
N GLN A 159 31.05 -2.55 -8.12
CA GLN A 159 31.30 -1.44 -9.05
C GLN A 159 32.77 -1.04 -8.97
#